data_AF-A0A7Y5Q775-F1
#
_entry.id   AF-A0A7Y5Q775-F1
#
_cell.length_a   1.000
_cell.length_b   1.000
_cell.length_c   1.000
_cell.angle_alpha   90.00
_cell.angle_beta   90.00
_cell.angle_gamma   90.00
#
_symmetry.space_group_name_H-M   'P 1'
#
loop_
_entity.id
_entity.type
_entity.pdbx_description
1 polymer ?
#
loop_
_entity_poly.entity_id
_entity_poly.type
_entity_poly.pdbx_seq_one_letter_code
_entity_poly.pdbx_strand_id
1 'polypeptide(L)'
;MWYTANIMVPCFLVFYLPFRFTAPRHPACLAAGALLLLLIAKQTPLTARHLQQPTWPFQVLKYDAGVYLAEQPVEGPVASWNAGIIGYYFPSSVIKGMLTGIGLTIMLKQLPHAVGYDTDPEGSFAFAQAGGATTFSALGQMLGFIQPGALVVALVALAVLVLWEQPIVKRTKASLWIQGPLVAVALGILLNN
;
A
#
# COMPACT_ATOMS: atom_id res chain seq x y z
N MET A 1 -8.21 22.53 -8.35
CA MET A 1 -9.01 23.76 -8.17
C MET A 1 -10.35 23.76 -8.92
N TRP A 2 -10.51 23.04 -10.03
CA TRP A 2 -11.77 23.05 -10.82
C TRP A 2 -12.90 22.14 -10.30
N TYR A 3 -12.60 21.04 -9.61
CA TYR A 3 -13.63 20.09 -9.16
C TYR A 3 -14.38 20.51 -7.89
N THR A 4 -13.76 21.33 -7.04
CA THR A 4 -14.35 21.74 -5.75
C THR A 4 -15.36 22.88 -5.90
N ALA A 5 -15.17 23.78 -6.86
CA ALA A 5 -16.12 24.85 -7.16
C ALA A 5 -17.43 24.31 -7.78
N ASN A 6 -17.36 23.26 -8.60
CA ASN A 6 -18.51 22.80 -9.38
C ASN A 6 -19.52 21.94 -8.59
N ILE A 7 -19.12 21.38 -7.44
CA ILE A 7 -19.99 20.63 -6.52
C ILE A 7 -20.49 21.52 -5.38
N MET A 8 -19.71 22.51 -4.95
CA MET A 8 -20.06 23.34 -3.80
C MET A 8 -21.15 24.38 -4.14
N VAL A 9 -21.16 24.90 -5.37
CA VAL A 9 -22.19 25.83 -5.87
C VAL A 9 -23.60 25.20 -5.92
N PRO A 10 -23.81 23.97 -6.46
CA PRO A 10 -25.13 23.33 -6.41
C PRO A 10 -25.54 22.91 -5.00
N CYS A 11 -24.60 22.48 -4.13
CA CYS A 11 -24.91 22.21 -2.72
C CYS A 11 -25.39 23.47 -1.97
N PHE A 12 -24.76 24.62 -2.22
CA PHE A 12 -25.19 25.87 -1.62
C PHE A 12 -26.56 26.30 -2.15
N LEU A 13 -26.81 26.23 -3.45
CA LEU A 13 -28.11 26.58 -4.05
C LEU A 13 -29.26 25.69 -3.58
N VAL A 14 -29.04 24.37 -3.47
CA VAL A 14 -30.07 23.40 -3.05
C VAL A 14 -30.42 23.55 -1.56
N PHE A 15 -29.47 23.93 -0.70
CA PHE A 15 -29.70 24.10 0.73
C PHE A 15 -30.07 25.52 1.18
N TYR A 16 -29.68 26.57 0.43
CA TYR A 16 -29.98 27.97 0.81
C TYR A 16 -31.38 28.42 0.37
N LEU A 17 -31.90 27.93 -0.77
CA LEU A 17 -33.22 28.32 -1.27
C LEU A 17 -34.42 27.91 -0.39
N PRO A 18 -34.46 26.76 0.29
CA PRO A 18 -35.58 26.45 1.19
C PRO A 18 -35.56 27.27 2.49
N PHE A 19 -34.43 27.91 2.84
CA PHE A 19 -34.31 28.68 4.09
C PHE A 19 -34.89 30.10 4.02
N ARG A 20 -35.18 30.65 2.82
CA ARG A 20 -35.72 32.01 2.68
C ARG A 20 -37.25 32.11 2.86
N PHE A 21 -37.97 30.98 2.96
CA PHE A 21 -39.44 30.96 2.93
C PHE A 21 -40.16 30.45 4.19
N THR A 22 -39.43 30.09 5.26
CA THR A 22 -40.06 29.71 6.53
C THR A 22 -39.49 30.51 7.68
N ALA A 23 -40.17 31.60 8.01
CA ALA A 23 -40.04 32.27 9.30
C ALA A 23 -40.35 31.28 10.46
N PRO A 24 -39.73 31.44 11.64
CA PRO A 24 -39.45 30.37 12.58
C PRO A 24 -40.68 30.06 13.44
N ARG A 25 -41.01 28.77 13.62
CA ARG A 25 -41.95 28.35 14.67
C ARG A 25 -41.45 27.25 15.60
N HIS A 26 -40.29 26.63 15.35
CA HIS A 26 -39.79 25.57 16.24
C HIS A 26 -38.28 25.69 16.53
N PRO A 27 -37.87 25.77 17.82
CA PRO A 27 -36.46 25.90 18.22
C PRO A 27 -35.62 24.65 17.89
N ALA A 28 -36.25 23.51 17.61
CA ALA A 28 -35.58 22.26 17.23
C ALA A 28 -34.85 22.34 15.87
N CYS A 29 -35.38 23.09 14.89
CA CYS A 29 -34.75 23.21 13.57
C CYS A 29 -33.47 24.08 13.59
N LEU A 30 -33.44 25.11 14.45
CA LEU A 30 -32.25 25.94 14.64
C LEU A 30 -31.12 25.16 15.33
N ALA A 31 -31.45 24.30 16.30
CA ALA A 31 -30.47 23.46 16.98
C ALA A 31 -29.88 22.38 16.05
N ALA A 32 -30.71 21.76 15.19
CA ALA A 32 -30.24 20.76 14.23
C ALA A 32 -29.32 21.37 13.15
N GLY A 33 -29.64 22.57 12.66
CA GLY A 33 -28.79 23.30 11.71
C GLY A 33 -27.45 23.73 12.32
N ALA A 34 -27.46 24.19 13.57
CA ALA A 34 -26.24 24.54 14.30
C ALA A 34 -25.38 23.31 14.60
N LEU A 35 -25.98 22.17 14.97
CA LEU A 35 -25.27 20.91 15.21
C LEU A 35 -24.65 20.36 13.92
N LEU A 36 -25.36 20.46 12.79
CA LEU A 36 -24.84 20.06 11.48
C LEU A 36 -23.67 20.94 11.04
N LEU A 37 -23.74 22.25 11.26
CA LEU A 37 -22.62 23.17 11.01
C LEU A 37 -21.42 22.91 11.92
N LEU A 38 -21.64 22.56 13.19
CA LEU A 38 -20.56 22.17 14.11
C LEU A 38 -19.94 20.83 13.74
N LEU A 39 -20.72 19.87 13.22
CA LEU A 39 -20.20 18.61 12.69
C LEU A 39 -19.36 18.84 11.43
N ILE A 40 -19.85 19.65 10.50
CA ILE A 40 -19.11 20.05 9.29
C ILE A 40 -17.82 20.81 9.67
N ALA A 41 -17.87 21.68 10.68
CA ALA A 41 -16.68 22.39 11.21
C ALA A 41 -15.68 21.44 11.90
N LYS A 42 -16.12 20.33 12.48
CA LYS A 42 -15.22 19.28 12.98
C LYS A 42 -14.57 18.46 11.85
N GLN A 43 -15.16 18.43 10.66
CA GLN A 43 -14.62 17.75 9.48
C GLN A 43 -13.73 18.65 8.60
N THR A 44 -13.51 19.93 8.97
CA THR A 44 -12.61 20.85 8.27
C THR A 44 -11.13 20.89 8.69
N PRO A 45 -10.49 19.96 9.44
CA PRO A 45 -9.05 20.07 9.69
C PRO A 45 -8.19 19.74 8.45
N LEU A 46 -8.76 19.07 7.43
CA LEU A 46 -8.00 18.66 6.24
C LEU A 46 -7.92 19.75 5.15
N THR A 47 -8.93 20.60 5.01
CA THR A 47 -8.97 21.63 3.96
C THR A 47 -8.11 22.86 4.31
N ALA A 48 -7.97 23.19 5.61
CA ALA A 48 -7.15 24.31 6.07
C ALA A 48 -5.63 24.09 5.89
N ARG A 49 -5.16 22.82 5.91
CA ARG A 49 -3.74 22.48 5.71
C ARG A 49 -3.19 22.89 4.34
N HIS A 50 -4.02 22.94 3.31
CA HIS A 50 -3.57 23.35 1.97
C HIS A 50 -3.36 24.87 1.81
N LEU A 51 -3.92 25.69 2.71
CA LEU A 51 -3.85 27.16 2.61
C LEU A 51 -2.62 27.76 3.31
N GLN A 52 -1.82 26.94 4.00
CA GLN A 52 -0.69 27.39 4.80
C GLN A 52 0.60 26.71 4.36
N GLN A 53 0.85 26.65 3.04
CA GLN A 53 2.13 26.20 2.53
C GLN A 53 3.15 27.35 2.61
N PRO A 54 4.31 27.16 3.26
CA PRO A 54 5.32 28.20 3.37
C PRO A 54 5.89 28.53 1.98
N THR A 55 6.03 29.83 1.70
CA THR A 55 6.42 30.34 0.37
C THR A 55 7.90 30.12 0.02
N TRP A 56 8.72 29.72 1.00
CA TRP A 56 10.16 29.51 0.81
C TRP A 56 10.53 28.02 0.98
N PRO A 57 11.34 27.45 0.06
CA PRO A 57 11.62 26.00 0.03
C PRO A 57 12.32 25.46 1.29
N PHE A 58 13.09 26.27 2.02
CA PHE A 58 13.73 25.83 3.28
C PHE A 58 12.75 25.74 4.46
N GLN A 59 11.65 26.50 4.43
CA GLN A 59 10.62 26.44 5.48
C GLN A 59 9.69 25.25 5.29
N VAL A 60 9.51 24.77 4.04
CA VAL A 60 8.74 23.56 3.73
C VAL A 60 9.31 22.36 4.48
N LEU A 61 10.63 22.16 4.45
CA LEU A 61 11.28 21.03 5.11
C LEU A 61 11.07 21.00 6.63
N LYS A 62 11.11 22.19 7.27
CA LYS A 62 10.88 22.33 8.71
C LYS A 62 9.41 22.15 9.08
N TYR A 63 8.50 22.66 8.26
CA TYR A 63 7.06 22.53 8.44
C TYR A 63 6.61 21.08 8.28
N ASP A 64 7.05 20.40 7.22
CA ASP A 64 6.78 19.00 6.97
C ASP A 64 7.32 18.13 8.12
N ALA A 65 8.60 18.30 8.51
CA ALA A 65 9.17 17.57 9.64
C ALA A 65 8.40 17.78 10.95
N GLY A 66 7.94 19.01 11.23
CA GLY A 66 7.14 19.32 12.40
C GLY A 66 5.75 18.66 12.40
N VAL A 67 5.11 18.57 11.23
CA VAL A 67 3.81 17.88 11.06
C VAL A 67 3.99 16.36 11.19
N TYR A 68 5.05 15.78 10.64
CA TYR A 68 5.32 14.35 10.77
C TYR A 68 5.58 13.91 12.22
N LEU A 69 6.29 14.73 13.01
CA LEU A 69 6.54 14.45 14.44
C LEU A 69 5.27 14.55 15.31
N ALA A 70 4.29 15.35 14.89
CA ALA A 70 2.99 15.45 15.56
C ALA A 70 2.03 14.30 15.19
N GLU A 71 2.21 13.68 14.02
CA GLU A 71 1.38 12.57 13.54
C GLU A 71 1.93 11.18 13.91
N GLN A 72 3.25 11.04 14.02
CA GLN A 72 3.92 9.80 14.40
C GLN A 72 4.74 10.07 15.67
N PRO A 73 4.14 10.03 16.87
CA PRO A 73 4.88 10.17 18.11
C PRO A 73 5.89 9.03 18.18
N VAL A 74 7.17 9.38 18.01
CA VAL A 74 8.27 8.42 18.08
C VAL A 74 8.40 8.03 19.54
N GLU A 75 7.98 6.83 19.91
CA GLU A 75 8.16 6.33 21.27
C GLU A 75 9.56 5.73 21.43
N GLY A 76 10.26 6.13 22.50
CA GLY A 76 11.57 5.57 22.88
C GLY A 76 12.78 6.48 22.68
N PRO A 77 14.01 5.98 22.96
CA PRO A 77 15.24 6.78 23.02
C PRO A 77 15.57 7.54 21.73
N VAL A 78 15.21 6.99 20.58
CA VAL A 78 15.51 7.53 19.24
C VAL A 78 14.81 8.88 18.98
N ALA A 79 13.66 9.11 19.63
CA ALA A 79 12.92 10.35 19.61
C ALA A 79 13.65 11.48 20.35
N SER A 80 14.27 11.14 21.49
CA SER A 80 15.01 12.08 22.34
C SER A 80 16.17 12.74 21.59
N TRP A 81 16.79 12.01 20.65
CA TRP A 81 17.91 12.50 19.85
C TRP A 81 17.51 13.17 18.53
N ASN A 82 16.21 13.33 18.23
CA ASN A 82 15.71 13.81 16.93
C ASN A 82 16.28 13.04 15.72
N ALA A 83 16.64 11.77 15.91
CA ALA A 83 17.35 10.98 14.90
C ALA A 83 16.47 10.62 13.67
N GLY A 84 15.14 10.83 13.75
CA GLY A 84 14.21 10.68 12.62
C GLY A 84 14.53 11.61 11.43
N ILE A 85 15.24 12.71 11.67
CA ILE A 85 15.66 13.65 10.62
C ILE A 85 16.69 12.99 9.65
N ILE A 86 17.44 11.98 10.11
CA ILE A 86 18.46 11.29 9.29
C ILE A 86 17.82 10.55 8.10
N GLY A 87 16.57 10.09 8.24
CA GLY A 87 15.82 9.42 7.18
C GLY A 87 15.62 10.26 5.91
N TYR A 88 15.61 11.59 6.03
CA TYR A 88 15.43 12.50 4.89
C TYR A 88 16.69 12.67 4.04
N TYR A 89 17.86 12.22 4.52
CA TYR A 89 19.14 12.32 3.81
C TYR A 89 19.42 11.11 2.90
N PHE A 90 18.57 10.09 2.89
CA PHE A 90 18.73 8.97 1.95
C PHE A 90 18.37 9.42 0.53
N PRO A 91 19.33 9.45 -0.42
CA PRO A 91 19.03 9.81 -1.79
C PRO A 91 18.15 8.73 -2.42
N SER A 92 17.28 9.13 -3.35
CA SER A 92 16.35 8.22 -4.02
C SER A 92 17.06 7.07 -4.78
N SER A 93 18.33 7.24 -5.14
CA SER A 93 19.18 6.20 -5.72
C SER A 93 19.41 5.02 -4.77
N VAL A 94 19.61 5.31 -3.48
CA VAL A 94 19.86 4.28 -2.45
C VAL A 94 18.59 3.47 -2.17
N ILE A 95 17.44 4.14 -2.06
CA ILE A 95 16.14 3.47 -1.81
C ILE A 95 15.80 2.51 -2.96
N LYS A 96 15.98 2.96 -4.21
CA LYS A 96 15.79 2.11 -5.39
C LYS A 96 16.78 0.95 -5.44
N GLY A 97 18.04 1.19 -5.06
CA GLY A 97 19.05 0.15 -4.95
C GLY A 97 18.69 -0.93 -3.93
N MET A 98 18.23 -0.52 -2.74
CA MET A 98 17.78 -1.44 -1.70
C MET A 98 16.55 -2.26 -2.14
N LEU A 99 15.53 -1.62 -2.71
CA LEU A 99 14.32 -2.31 -3.21
C LEU A 99 14.66 -3.31 -4.33
N THR A 100 15.58 -2.95 -5.22
CA THR A 100 16.05 -3.83 -6.30
C THR A 100 16.81 -5.03 -5.74
N GLY A 101 17.69 -4.81 -4.75
CA GLY A 101 18.43 -5.89 -4.09
C GLY A 101 17.51 -6.88 -3.37
N ILE A 102 16.52 -6.38 -2.63
CA ILE A 102 15.52 -7.21 -1.95
C ILE A 102 14.69 -7.97 -2.98
N GLY A 103 14.20 -7.30 -4.02
CA GLY A 103 13.41 -7.95 -5.09
C GLY A 103 14.19 -9.05 -5.81
N LEU A 104 15.46 -8.81 -6.14
CA LEU A 104 16.32 -9.80 -6.78
C LEU A 104 16.58 -11.00 -5.87
N THR A 105 16.82 -10.75 -4.57
CA THR A 105 17.05 -11.82 -3.58
C THR A 105 15.82 -12.71 -3.43
N ILE A 106 14.62 -12.13 -3.42
CA ILE A 106 13.36 -12.89 -3.37
C ILE A 106 13.23 -13.76 -4.62
N MET A 107 13.42 -13.20 -5.82
CA MET A 107 13.34 -13.96 -7.08
C MET A 107 14.32 -15.14 -7.12
N LEU A 108 15.55 -14.92 -6.67
CA LEU A 108 16.58 -15.98 -6.64
C LEU A 108 16.20 -17.14 -5.71
N LYS A 109 15.55 -16.86 -4.57
CA LYS A 109 15.16 -17.91 -3.62
C LYS A 109 13.87 -18.63 -4.00
N GLN A 110 12.94 -17.98 -4.69
CA GLN A 110 11.70 -18.65 -5.11
C GLN A 110 11.90 -19.63 -6.26
N LEU A 111 13.00 -19.52 -7.01
CA LEU A 111 13.26 -20.38 -8.17
C LEU A 111 13.59 -21.84 -7.77
N PRO A 112 14.51 -22.13 -6.82
CA PRO A 112 14.72 -23.48 -6.31
C PRO A 112 13.46 -24.12 -5.69
N HIS A 113 12.67 -23.33 -4.96
CA HIS A 113 11.42 -23.82 -4.36
C HIS A 113 10.37 -24.19 -5.42
N ALA A 114 10.27 -23.39 -6.50
CA ALA A 114 9.35 -23.67 -7.62
C ALA A 114 9.65 -25.00 -8.35
N VAL A 115 10.89 -25.48 -8.32
CA VAL A 115 11.26 -26.78 -8.92
C VAL A 115 11.21 -27.95 -7.92
N GLY A 116 10.85 -27.69 -6.66
CA GLY A 116 10.74 -28.68 -5.59
C GLY A 116 12.05 -28.98 -4.86
N TYR A 117 13.06 -28.12 -5.00
CA TYR A 117 14.32 -28.23 -4.26
C TYR A 117 14.25 -27.38 -2.98
N ASP A 118 13.99 -28.03 -1.86
CA ASP A 118 13.87 -27.39 -0.54
C ASP A 118 15.07 -27.72 0.34
N THR A 119 16.06 -26.83 0.37
CA THR A 119 17.27 -26.96 1.21
C THR A 119 17.35 -25.94 2.33
N ASP A 120 16.47 -24.94 2.33
CA ASP A 120 16.54 -23.80 3.25
C ASP A 120 15.22 -23.60 3.99
N PRO A 121 15.23 -23.37 5.32
CA PRO A 121 14.03 -22.98 6.02
C PRO A 121 13.48 -21.65 5.46
N GLU A 122 12.17 -21.61 5.26
CA GLU A 122 11.44 -20.44 4.74
C GLU A 122 11.78 -19.18 5.57
N GLY A 123 12.14 -18.09 4.89
CA GLY A 123 12.42 -16.79 5.52
C GLY A 123 13.90 -16.47 5.80
N SER A 124 14.85 -17.35 5.48
CA SER A 124 16.28 -17.01 5.55
C SER A 124 16.70 -16.13 4.36
N PHE A 125 16.92 -14.83 4.59
CA PHE A 125 17.43 -13.91 3.55
C PHE A 125 18.96 -13.98 3.34
N ALA A 126 19.67 -14.79 4.12
CA ALA A 126 21.12 -14.92 4.00
C ALA A 126 21.53 -15.74 2.76
N PHE A 127 22.53 -15.24 2.01
CA PHE A 127 23.11 -15.95 0.85
C PHE A 127 24.04 -17.11 1.25
N ALA A 128 24.60 -17.04 2.45
CA ALA A 128 25.47 -18.06 3.02
C ALA A 128 24.69 -18.85 4.08
N GLN A 129 24.65 -20.17 3.94
CA GLN A 129 23.99 -21.06 4.89
C GLN A 129 25.01 -21.75 5.80
N ALA A 130 24.56 -22.14 6.99
CA ALA A 130 25.39 -22.83 7.99
C ALA A 130 25.95 -24.19 7.50
N GLY A 131 25.41 -24.75 6.41
CA GLY A 131 25.87 -25.98 5.77
C GLY A 131 26.94 -25.80 4.68
N GLY A 132 27.46 -24.59 4.45
CA GLY A 132 28.46 -24.31 3.40
C GLY A 132 27.90 -24.24 1.97
N ALA A 133 26.62 -24.54 1.79
CA ALA A 133 25.88 -24.22 0.57
C ALA A 133 25.59 -22.71 0.51
N THR A 134 25.51 -22.20 -0.71
CA THR A 134 25.09 -20.84 -1.01
C THR A 134 23.86 -20.88 -1.90
N THR A 135 23.10 -19.78 -1.97
CA THR A 135 21.97 -19.68 -2.92
C THR A 135 22.38 -19.98 -4.37
N PHE A 136 23.64 -19.70 -4.75
CA PHE A 136 24.18 -20.06 -6.05
C PHE A 136 24.43 -21.57 -6.21
N SER A 137 24.90 -22.26 -5.16
CA SER A 137 25.06 -23.72 -5.23
C SER A 137 23.72 -24.43 -5.28
N ALA A 138 22.71 -23.92 -4.57
CA ALA A 138 21.33 -24.41 -4.65
C ALA A 138 20.77 -24.29 -6.08
N LEU A 139 21.06 -23.18 -6.78
CA LEU A 139 20.65 -22.98 -8.17
C LEU A 139 21.29 -24.00 -9.14
N GLY A 140 22.52 -24.43 -8.88
CA GLY A 140 23.16 -25.51 -9.66
C GLY A 140 22.60 -26.89 -9.32
N GLN A 141 22.36 -27.16 -8.04
CA GLN A 141 21.88 -28.45 -7.55
C GLN A 141 20.41 -28.70 -7.91
N MET A 142 19.57 -27.66 -7.97
CA MET A 142 18.16 -27.78 -8.32
C MET A 142 17.95 -28.40 -9.71
N LEU A 143 18.88 -28.22 -10.65
CA LEU A 143 18.82 -28.80 -11.99
C LEU A 143 18.95 -30.33 -11.98
N GLY A 144 19.60 -30.89 -10.96
CA GLY A 144 19.74 -32.33 -10.76
C GLY A 144 18.62 -32.97 -9.94
N PHE A 145 17.88 -32.17 -9.16
CA PHE A 145 16.84 -32.63 -8.23
C PHE A 145 15.49 -31.96 -8.53
N ILE A 146 14.98 -32.15 -9.75
CA ILE A 146 13.68 -31.60 -10.17
C ILE A 146 12.58 -32.57 -9.79
N GLN A 147 11.61 -32.12 -8.98
CA GLN A 147 10.39 -32.87 -8.73
C GLN A 147 9.34 -32.50 -9.80
N PRO A 148 8.91 -33.45 -10.66
CA PRO A 148 8.00 -33.14 -11.76
C PRO A 148 6.63 -32.64 -11.27
N GLY A 149 6.13 -33.13 -10.13
CA GLY A 149 4.87 -32.66 -9.55
C GLY A 149 4.92 -31.18 -9.13
N ALA A 150 5.97 -30.79 -8.40
CA ALA A 150 6.19 -29.40 -7.98
C ALA A 150 6.32 -28.46 -9.19
N LEU A 151 7.06 -28.88 -10.22
CA LEU A 151 7.24 -28.11 -11.45
C LEU A 151 5.91 -27.88 -12.19
N VAL A 152 5.05 -28.91 -12.29
CA VAL A 152 3.74 -28.78 -12.94
C VAL A 152 2.85 -27.81 -12.18
N VAL A 153 2.79 -27.92 -10.85
CA VAL A 153 1.99 -27.00 -10.01
C VAL A 153 2.52 -25.56 -10.14
N ALA A 154 3.83 -25.36 -10.11
CA ALA A 154 4.45 -24.04 -10.26
C ALA A 154 4.16 -23.40 -11.63
N LEU A 155 4.27 -24.18 -12.72
CA LEU A 155 3.97 -23.69 -14.06
C LEU A 155 2.48 -23.35 -14.24
N VAL A 156 1.57 -24.18 -13.71
CA VAL A 156 0.13 -23.89 -13.76
C VAL A 156 -0.20 -22.65 -12.94
N ALA A 157 0.31 -22.54 -11.71
CA ALA A 157 0.10 -21.38 -10.86
C ALA A 157 0.60 -20.09 -11.52
N LEU A 158 1.79 -20.12 -12.14
CA LEU A 158 2.35 -19.00 -12.89
C LEU A 158 1.48 -18.63 -14.10
N ALA A 159 1.05 -19.62 -14.88
CA ALA A 159 0.17 -19.39 -16.02
C ALA A 159 -1.15 -18.72 -15.59
N VAL A 160 -1.77 -19.21 -14.51
CA VAL A 160 -3.00 -18.64 -13.96
C VAL A 160 -2.79 -17.20 -13.52
N LEU A 161 -1.71 -16.90 -12.79
CA LEU A 161 -1.40 -15.53 -12.36
C LEU A 161 -1.20 -14.58 -13.54
N VAL A 162 -0.46 -15.00 -14.57
CA VAL A 162 -0.23 -14.20 -15.79
C VAL A 162 -1.54 -13.99 -16.57
N LEU A 163 -2.37 -15.03 -16.70
CA LEU A 163 -3.70 -14.93 -17.31
C LEU A 163 -4.62 -14.00 -16.51
N TRP A 164 -4.50 -14.00 -15.18
CA TRP A 164 -5.31 -13.15 -14.29
C TRP A 164 -4.93 -11.67 -14.36
N GLU A 165 -3.65 -11.38 -14.67
CA GLU A 165 -3.18 -10.02 -14.89
C GLU A 165 -3.68 -9.41 -16.21
N GLN A 166 -4.19 -10.22 -17.14
CA GLN A 166 -4.68 -9.72 -18.41
C GLN A 166 -5.93 -8.82 -18.25
N PRO A 167 -6.03 -7.74 -19.06
CA PRO A 167 -7.13 -6.77 -18.94
C PRO A 167 -8.51 -7.38 -19.22
N ILE A 168 -8.55 -8.50 -19.95
CA ILE A 168 -9.78 -9.25 -20.26
C ILE A 168 -10.37 -9.84 -18.98
N VAL A 169 -9.55 -10.47 -18.14
CA VAL A 169 -9.97 -11.11 -16.88
C VAL A 169 -10.32 -10.05 -15.84
N LYS A 170 -9.50 -8.98 -15.73
CA LYS A 170 -9.73 -7.85 -14.81
C LYS A 170 -11.00 -7.06 -15.11
N ARG A 171 -11.50 -7.07 -16.36
CA ARG A 171 -12.78 -6.42 -16.71
C ARG A 171 -14.01 -7.18 -16.23
N THR A 172 -13.88 -8.46 -15.88
CA THR A 172 -15.01 -9.26 -15.42
C THR A 172 -15.33 -8.96 -13.95
N LYS A 173 -16.62 -8.91 -13.59
CA LYS A 173 -17.06 -8.70 -12.20
C LYS A 173 -16.53 -9.77 -11.25
N ALA A 174 -16.20 -10.96 -11.75
CA ALA A 174 -15.65 -12.07 -10.98
C ALA A 174 -14.25 -11.76 -10.39
N SER A 175 -13.40 -11.02 -11.11
CA SER A 175 -12.06 -10.64 -10.62
C SER A 175 -12.08 -9.65 -9.46
N LEU A 176 -13.23 -9.03 -9.17
CA LEU A 176 -13.39 -8.14 -8.02
C LEU A 176 -13.61 -8.92 -6.71
N TRP A 177 -14.23 -10.11 -6.82
CA TRP A 177 -14.56 -10.96 -5.69
C TRP A 177 -13.48 -12.02 -5.43
N ILE A 178 -12.84 -12.50 -6.50
CA ILE A 178 -11.83 -13.57 -6.44
C ILE A 178 -10.48 -13.00 -6.86
N GLN A 179 -9.47 -13.17 -5.99
CA GLN A 179 -8.10 -12.80 -6.28
C GLN A 179 -7.39 -13.95 -7.02
N GLY A 180 -6.58 -13.62 -8.04
CA GLY A 180 -5.81 -14.60 -8.83
C GLY A 180 -4.98 -15.59 -8.01
N PRO A 181 -4.28 -15.18 -6.93
CA PRO A 181 -3.54 -16.11 -6.07
C PRO A 181 -4.41 -17.20 -5.45
N LEU A 182 -5.67 -16.90 -5.09
CA LEU A 182 -6.58 -17.88 -4.50
C LEU A 182 -6.95 -18.98 -5.51
N VAL A 183 -7.15 -18.59 -6.77
CA VAL A 183 -7.45 -19.54 -7.86
C VAL A 183 -6.25 -20.41 -8.17
N ALA A 184 -5.04 -19.84 -8.17
CA ALA A 184 -3.81 -20.59 -8.38
C ALA A 184 -3.63 -21.69 -7.31
N VAL A 185 -3.85 -21.37 -6.04
CA VAL A 185 -3.75 -22.36 -4.94
C VAL A 185 -4.85 -23.42 -5.05
N ALA A 186 -6.09 -23.04 -5.33
CA ALA A 186 -7.19 -23.99 -5.48
C ALA A 186 -6.94 -25.01 -6.61
N LEU A 187 -6.42 -24.53 -7.76
CA LEU A 187 -6.01 -25.40 -8.87
C LEU A 187 -4.82 -26.28 -8.50
N GLY A 188 -3.86 -25.75 -7.74
CA GLY A 188 -2.73 -26.53 -7.22
C GLY A 188 -3.18 -27.71 -6.35
N ILE A 189 -4.15 -27.49 -5.45
CA ILE A 189 -4.73 -28.55 -4.60
C ILE A 189 -5.44 -29.61 -5.45
N LEU A 190 -6.20 -29.20 -6.47
CA LEU A 190 -6.90 -30.13 -7.36
C LEU A 190 -5.96 -30.98 -8.22
N LEU A 191 -4.81 -30.43 -8.61
CA LEU A 191 -3.80 -31.13 -9.41
C LEU A 191 -2.93 -32.07 -8.56
N ASN A 192 -2.78 -31.79 -7.27
CA ASN A 192 -1.94 -32.56 -6.34
C ASN A 192 -2.73 -33.65 -5.58
N ASN A 193 -3.72 -34.26 -6.25
CA ASN A 193 -4.60 -35.31 -5.71
C ASN A 193 -4.61 -36.49 -6.68
#